data_AF-A0A3A5JC95-F1
#
_entry.id   AF-A0A3A5JC95-F1
#
_cell.length_a   1.000
_cell.length_b   1.000
_cell.length_c   1.000
_cell.angle_alpha   90.00
_cell.angle_beta   90.00
_cell.angle_gamma   90.00
#
_symmetry.space_group_name_H-M   'P 1'
#
loop_
_entity.id
_entity.type
_entity.pdbx_description
1 polymer ?
#
loop_
_entity_poly.entity_id
_entity_poly.type
_entity_poly.pdbx_seq_one_letter_code
_entity_poly.pdbx_strand_id
1 'polypeptide(L)'
;MVAVVVVVDRGGPIGGALASRIVDDTGQVIFLDGNEHAVERASDAGVDARTVDSSRAGVFDGDGIERADLGLVVSPEDGHNLLVGQFLRLRGVERVVGLVNDPANLDAFAGAGIEPVCATSTLTGVLDARRREPRVGVRSGTTETTVEPHETDEPSRTDDRERLRSDGGRVRPSG
;
A
#
# COMPACT_ATOMS: atom_id res chain seq x y z
N MET A 1 -16.08 -24.53 -9.50
CA MET A 1 -16.42 -24.50 -8.07
C MET A 1 -16.03 -23.13 -7.57
N VAL A 2 -16.92 -22.42 -6.88
CA VAL A 2 -16.60 -21.13 -6.27
C VAL A 2 -15.88 -21.42 -4.96
N ALA A 3 -14.72 -20.83 -4.73
CA ALA A 3 -13.96 -21.04 -3.50
C ALA A 3 -14.67 -20.35 -2.33
N VAL A 4 -14.82 -21.06 -1.21
CA VAL A 4 -15.36 -20.52 0.04
C VAL A 4 -14.20 -20.07 0.92
N VAL A 5 -14.19 -18.79 1.29
CA VAL A 5 -13.14 -18.19 2.12
C VAL A 5 -13.72 -17.74 3.44
N VAL A 6 -13.07 -18.12 4.55
CA VAL A 6 -13.40 -17.59 5.88
C VAL A 6 -12.38 -16.53 6.23
N VAL A 7 -12.84 -15.32 6.56
CA VAL A 7 -12.00 -14.22 7.02
C VAL A 7 -12.33 -13.94 8.47
N VAL A 8 -11.33 -14.08 9.35
CA VAL A 8 -11.45 -13.74 10.77
C VAL A 8 -10.59 -12.52 11.06
N ASP A 9 -11.22 -11.49 11.59
CA ASP A 9 -10.58 -10.25 12.04
C ASP A 9 -11.00 -9.96 13.50
N ARG A 10 -10.34 -8.96 14.09
CA ARG A 10 -10.63 -8.41 15.41
C ARG A 10 -10.55 -6.89 15.33
N GLY A 11 -11.58 -6.29 14.73
CA GLY A 11 -11.73 -4.84 14.66
C GLY A 11 -10.68 -4.13 13.80
N GLY A 12 -9.95 -4.87 12.98
CA GLY A 12 -8.98 -4.33 12.04
C GLY A 12 -9.63 -3.78 10.76
N PRO A 13 -8.91 -2.94 10.00
CA PRO A 13 -9.39 -2.48 8.69
C PRO A 13 -9.13 -3.51 7.57
N ILE A 14 -8.27 -4.50 7.83
CA ILE A 14 -7.76 -5.42 6.79
C ILE A 14 -8.83 -6.46 6.43
N GLY A 15 -9.45 -7.11 7.41
CA GLY A 15 -10.37 -8.20 7.18
C GLY A 15 -11.62 -7.75 6.44
N GLY A 16 -12.24 -6.65 6.87
CA GLY A 16 -13.40 -6.09 6.18
C GLY A 16 -13.09 -5.71 4.72
N ALA A 17 -11.96 -5.02 4.49
CA ALA A 17 -11.54 -4.65 3.13
C ALA A 17 -11.25 -5.87 2.23
N LEU A 18 -10.66 -6.91 2.81
CA LEU A 18 -10.39 -8.16 2.11
C LEU A 18 -11.68 -8.91 1.78
N ALA A 19 -12.60 -8.98 2.73
CA ALA A 19 -13.89 -9.64 2.54
C ALA A 19 -14.72 -8.98 1.42
N SER A 20 -14.82 -7.64 1.43
CA SER A 20 -15.50 -6.90 0.36
C SER A 20 -14.87 -7.19 -1.01
N ARG A 21 -13.53 -7.17 -1.10
CA ARG A 21 -12.84 -7.42 -2.37
C ARG A 21 -13.06 -8.83 -2.91
N ILE A 22 -13.11 -9.84 -2.03
CA ILE A 22 -13.35 -11.23 -2.43
C ILE A 22 -14.78 -11.40 -2.99
N VAL A 23 -15.77 -10.77 -2.35
CA VAL A 23 -17.18 -10.82 -2.79
C VAL A 23 -17.35 -10.14 -4.15
N ASP A 24 -16.70 -8.99 -4.36
CA ASP A 24 -16.75 -8.27 -5.64
C ASP A 24 -16.14 -9.07 -6.80
N ASP A 25 -15.07 -9.84 -6.54
CA ASP A 25 -14.34 -10.55 -7.60
C ASP A 25 -15.06 -11.81 -8.10
N THR A 26 -15.65 -12.64 -7.22
CA THR A 26 -16.52 -13.84 -7.50
C THR A 26 -16.57 -14.85 -6.33
N GLY A 27 -15.93 -14.55 -5.19
CA GLY A 27 -15.81 -15.49 -4.07
C GLY A 27 -17.04 -15.52 -3.15
N GLN A 28 -17.26 -16.65 -2.50
CA GLN A 28 -18.10 -16.70 -1.31
C GLN A 28 -17.22 -16.44 -0.10
N VAL A 29 -17.58 -15.45 0.72
CA VAL A 29 -16.83 -15.12 1.93
C VAL A 29 -17.73 -15.19 3.15
N ILE A 30 -17.24 -15.80 4.23
CA ILE A 30 -17.82 -15.71 5.57
C ILE A 30 -16.88 -14.82 6.37
N PHE A 31 -17.33 -13.62 6.74
CA PHE A 31 -16.57 -12.66 7.53
C PHE A 31 -16.95 -12.75 9.00
N LEU A 32 -15.96 -12.92 9.87
CA LEU A 32 -16.11 -13.12 11.30
C LEU A 32 -15.32 -12.03 12.04
N ASP A 33 -16.00 -11.21 12.83
CA ASP A 33 -15.35 -10.19 13.66
C ASP A 33 -16.11 -10.02 14.99
N GLY A 34 -15.40 -9.65 16.07
CA GLY A 34 -16.03 -9.31 17.35
C GLY A 34 -16.60 -7.89 17.40
N ASN A 35 -16.24 -7.03 16.44
CA ASN A 35 -16.69 -5.65 16.35
C ASN A 35 -17.96 -5.55 15.48
N GLU A 36 -19.10 -5.30 16.13
CA GLU A 36 -20.41 -5.15 15.47
C GLU A 36 -20.38 -4.12 14.34
N HIS A 37 -19.68 -3.00 14.49
CA HIS A 37 -19.59 -1.99 13.44
C HIS A 37 -18.78 -2.46 12.22
N ALA A 38 -17.81 -3.36 12.39
CA ALA A 38 -17.10 -3.95 11.28
C ALA A 38 -18.01 -4.91 10.50
N VAL A 39 -18.79 -5.71 11.24
CA VAL A 39 -19.78 -6.65 10.70
C VAL A 39 -20.89 -5.93 9.95
N GLU A 40 -21.45 -4.85 10.50
CA GLU A 40 -22.46 -4.02 9.84
C GLU A 40 -21.94 -3.47 8.50
N ARG A 41 -20.74 -2.86 8.50
CA ARG A 41 -20.14 -2.33 7.26
C ARG A 41 -19.89 -3.40 6.21
N ALA A 42 -19.44 -4.59 6.62
CA ALA A 42 -19.23 -5.70 5.69
C ALA A 42 -20.58 -6.20 5.13
N SER A 43 -21.60 -6.32 5.99
CA SER A 43 -22.96 -6.70 5.60
C SER A 43 -23.57 -5.72 4.58
N ASP A 44 -23.40 -4.42 4.82
CA ASP A 44 -23.84 -3.36 3.89
C ASP A 44 -23.15 -3.45 2.52
N ALA A 45 -21.95 -4.02 2.48
CA ALA A 45 -21.20 -4.32 1.25
C ALA A 45 -21.58 -5.68 0.61
N GLY A 46 -22.59 -6.38 1.13
CA GLY A 46 -23.08 -7.66 0.59
C GLY A 46 -22.29 -8.89 1.05
N VAL A 47 -21.45 -8.76 2.08
CA VAL A 47 -20.70 -9.87 2.68
C VAL A 47 -21.57 -10.66 3.66
N ASP A 48 -21.48 -11.99 3.69
CA ASP A 48 -22.00 -12.81 4.81
C ASP A 48 -21.11 -12.59 6.04
N ALA A 49 -21.47 -11.60 6.85
CA ALA A 49 -20.72 -11.16 8.01
C ALA A 49 -21.45 -11.51 9.31
N ARG A 50 -20.70 -11.97 10.31
CA ARG A 50 -21.25 -12.43 11.60
C ARG A 50 -20.42 -11.91 12.76
N THR A 51 -21.09 -11.39 13.78
CA THR A 51 -20.46 -10.98 15.03
C THR A 51 -20.12 -12.21 15.85
N VAL A 52 -18.82 -12.45 16.10
CA VAL A 52 -18.37 -13.63 16.83
C VAL A 52 -17.21 -13.34 17.78
N ASP A 53 -17.16 -14.06 18.90
CA ASP A 53 -15.99 -14.09 19.78
C ASP A 53 -15.05 -15.23 19.35
N SER A 54 -14.19 -14.93 18.39
CA SER A 54 -13.21 -15.86 17.81
C SER A 54 -12.18 -16.40 18.81
N SER A 55 -12.15 -15.95 20.07
CA SER A 55 -11.32 -16.56 21.11
C SER A 55 -11.86 -17.91 21.61
N ARG A 56 -13.12 -18.24 21.30
CA ARG A 56 -13.76 -19.49 21.74
C ARG A 56 -13.80 -20.52 20.60
N ALA A 57 -13.21 -21.70 20.82
CA ALA A 57 -13.18 -22.77 19.84
C ALA A 57 -14.57 -23.20 19.32
N GLY A 58 -15.60 -23.13 20.17
CA GLY A 58 -16.97 -23.54 19.81
C GLY A 58 -17.67 -22.62 18.80
N VAL A 59 -17.15 -21.41 18.57
CA VAL A 59 -17.72 -20.47 17.60
C VAL A 59 -17.63 -21.01 16.18
N PHE A 60 -16.59 -21.78 15.87
CA PHE A 60 -16.40 -22.26 14.50
C PHE A 60 -17.24 -23.51 14.19
N ASP A 61 -18.13 -23.95 15.11
CA ASP A 61 -18.99 -25.13 14.94
C ASP A 61 -20.30 -24.75 14.25
N GLY A 62 -20.60 -25.34 13.09
CA GLY A 62 -21.91 -25.19 12.43
C GLY A 62 -22.06 -23.94 11.56
N ASP A 63 -20.99 -23.17 11.37
CA ASP A 63 -21.00 -21.93 10.58
C ASP A 63 -20.73 -22.11 9.08
N GLY A 64 -20.58 -23.36 8.60
CA GLY A 64 -20.19 -23.66 7.22
C GLY A 64 -18.69 -23.52 6.98
N ILE A 65 -17.92 -23.29 8.04
CA ILE A 65 -16.47 -23.09 8.04
C ILE A 65 -15.73 -24.36 7.64
N GLU A 66 -16.27 -25.52 7.99
CA GLU A 66 -15.75 -26.83 7.58
C GLU A 66 -15.76 -27.05 6.05
N ARG A 67 -16.47 -26.19 5.30
CA ARG A 67 -16.52 -26.21 3.84
C ARG A 67 -15.57 -25.19 3.19
N ALA A 68 -14.86 -24.41 4.00
CA ALA A 68 -13.98 -23.37 3.49
C ALA A 68 -12.71 -23.99 2.89
N ASP A 69 -12.38 -23.56 1.68
CA ASP A 69 -11.14 -23.92 1.00
C ASP A 69 -9.93 -23.16 1.58
N LEU A 70 -10.20 -21.98 2.16
CA LEU A 70 -9.18 -21.06 2.67
C LEU A 70 -9.65 -20.33 3.91
N GLY A 71 -8.82 -20.34 4.96
CA GLY A 71 -8.98 -19.51 6.14
C GLY A 71 -7.97 -18.36 6.16
N LEU A 72 -8.44 -17.14 6.38
CA LEU A 72 -7.61 -15.93 6.50
C LEU A 72 -7.79 -15.36 7.89
N VAL A 73 -6.70 -15.22 8.65
CA VAL A 73 -6.74 -14.68 10.02
C VAL A 73 -5.89 -13.42 10.09
N VAL A 74 -6.52 -12.26 10.26
CA VAL A 74 -5.92 -10.96 9.94
C VAL A 74 -6.13 -9.92 11.04
N SER A 75 -5.69 -10.20 12.27
CA SER A 75 -5.72 -9.22 13.36
C SER A 75 -4.35 -8.62 13.71
N PRO A 76 -4.30 -7.52 14.49
CA PRO A 76 -3.05 -6.96 15.05
C PRO A 76 -2.39 -7.84 16.12
N GLU A 77 -3.06 -8.88 16.62
CA GLU A 77 -2.59 -9.71 17.73
C GLU A 77 -2.13 -11.09 17.23
N ASP A 78 -0.82 -11.33 17.16
CA ASP A 78 -0.27 -12.60 16.65
C ASP A 78 -0.72 -13.84 17.43
N GLY A 79 -0.82 -13.72 18.76
CA GLY A 79 -1.31 -14.81 19.61
C GLY A 79 -2.76 -15.19 19.29
N HIS A 80 -3.59 -14.19 18.96
CA HIS A 80 -4.95 -14.42 18.49
C HIS A 80 -4.95 -15.11 17.12
N ASN A 81 -4.11 -14.63 16.20
CA ASN A 81 -4.04 -15.18 14.85
C ASN A 81 -3.58 -16.64 14.84
N LEU A 82 -2.60 -16.98 15.68
CA LEU A 82 -2.14 -18.36 15.88
C LEU A 82 -3.27 -19.26 16.40
N LEU A 83 -3.95 -18.83 17.47
CA LEU A 83 -4.99 -19.62 18.11
C LEU A 83 -6.16 -19.88 17.14
N VAL A 84 -6.66 -18.83 16.49
CA VAL A 84 -7.76 -18.95 15.52
C VAL A 84 -7.33 -19.78 14.32
N GLY A 85 -6.12 -19.59 13.79
CA GLY A 85 -5.63 -20.38 12.67
C GLY A 85 -5.56 -21.87 13.00
N GLN A 86 -5.16 -22.23 14.22
CA GLN A 86 -5.20 -23.61 14.71
C GLN A 86 -6.63 -24.15 14.82
N PHE A 87 -7.58 -23.35 15.30
CA PHE A 87 -8.99 -23.76 15.33
C PHE A 87 -9.52 -24.06 13.93
N LEU A 88 -9.26 -23.19 12.95
CA LEU A 88 -9.66 -23.42 11.55
C LEU A 88 -9.07 -24.73 11.00
N ARG A 89 -7.79 -25.00 11.26
CA ARG A 89 -7.11 -26.26 10.88
C ARG A 89 -7.78 -27.48 11.52
N LEU A 90 -8.09 -27.41 12.82
CA LEU A 90 -8.78 -28.48 13.54
C LEU A 90 -10.20 -28.75 13.00
N ARG A 91 -10.83 -27.76 12.36
CA ARG A 91 -12.14 -27.89 11.71
C ARG A 91 -12.09 -28.31 10.26
N GLY A 92 -10.90 -28.64 9.74
CA GLY A 92 -10.73 -29.22 8.41
C GLY A 92 -10.45 -28.21 7.30
N VAL A 93 -10.24 -26.93 7.62
CA VAL A 93 -9.79 -25.95 6.62
C VAL A 93 -8.36 -26.31 6.21
N GLU A 94 -8.19 -26.77 4.97
CA GLU A 94 -6.94 -27.35 4.50
C GLU A 94 -5.81 -26.31 4.49
N ARG A 95 -6.10 -25.14 3.94
CA ARG A 95 -5.15 -24.03 3.83
C ARG A 95 -5.58 -22.86 4.72
N VAL A 96 -4.70 -22.46 5.62
CA VAL A 96 -4.91 -21.30 6.49
C VAL A 96 -3.73 -20.35 6.35
N VAL A 97 -4.02 -19.08 6.08
CA VAL A 97 -3.04 -17.99 6.01
C VAL A 97 -3.25 -17.07 7.21
N GLY A 98 -2.16 -16.79 7.93
CA GLY A 98 -2.17 -15.93 9.11
C GLY A 98 -1.33 -14.68 8.90
N LEU A 99 -1.87 -13.52 9.26
CA LEU A 99 -1.11 -12.28 9.36
C LEU A 99 -0.16 -12.36 10.57
N VAL A 100 1.12 -12.14 10.33
CA VAL A 100 2.16 -12.11 11.36
C VAL A 100 2.68 -10.69 11.50
N ASN A 101 2.51 -10.09 12.66
CA ASN A 101 2.90 -8.71 12.92
C ASN A 101 4.35 -8.65 13.44
N ASP A 102 4.75 -9.57 14.31
CA ASP A 102 6.14 -9.71 14.76
C ASP A 102 6.88 -10.78 13.95
N PRO A 103 7.93 -10.43 13.18
CA PRO A 103 8.74 -11.40 12.44
C PRO A 103 9.28 -12.57 13.29
N ALA A 104 9.49 -12.37 14.60
CA ALA A 104 9.94 -13.43 15.50
C ALA A 104 8.94 -14.60 15.63
N ASN A 105 7.67 -14.38 15.29
CA ASN A 105 6.62 -15.40 15.37
C ASN A 105 6.48 -16.24 14.09
N LEU A 106 7.20 -15.93 13.00
CA LEU A 106 7.07 -16.62 11.71
C LEU A 106 7.15 -18.15 11.83
N ASP A 107 8.16 -18.65 12.56
CA ASP A 107 8.37 -20.08 12.74
C ASP A 107 7.25 -20.74 13.56
N ALA A 108 6.64 -20.01 14.49
CA ALA A 108 5.52 -20.52 15.28
C ALA A 108 4.27 -20.73 14.40
N PHE A 109 4.00 -19.82 13.46
CA PHE A 109 2.90 -19.98 12.50
C PHE A 109 3.14 -21.16 11.56
N ALA A 110 4.34 -21.22 10.95
CA ALA A 110 4.71 -22.32 10.07
C ALA A 110 4.66 -23.68 10.79
N GLY A 111 5.16 -23.74 12.04
CA GLY A 111 5.09 -24.93 12.89
C GLY A 111 3.67 -25.37 13.26
N ALA A 112 2.72 -24.44 13.31
CA ALA A 112 1.30 -24.73 13.49
C ALA A 112 0.58 -25.14 12.18
N GLY A 113 1.29 -25.20 11.06
CA GLY A 113 0.70 -25.47 9.74
C GLY A 113 -0.14 -24.32 9.21
N ILE A 114 0.16 -23.08 9.64
CA ILE A 114 -0.45 -21.85 9.14
C ILE A 114 0.56 -21.17 8.22
N GLU A 115 0.17 -20.81 7.01
CA GLU A 115 1.00 -20.10 6.05
C GLU A 115 1.16 -18.63 6.51
N PRO A 116 2.37 -18.19 6.92
CA PRO A 116 2.53 -16.87 7.48
C PRO A 116 2.71 -15.79 6.41
N VAL A 117 1.99 -14.67 6.54
CA VAL A 117 2.27 -13.42 5.82
C VAL A 117 2.70 -12.38 6.83
N CYS A 118 3.98 -12.01 6.81
CA CYS A 118 4.50 -11.04 7.77
C CYS A 118 4.28 -9.60 7.32
N ALA A 119 3.44 -8.87 8.05
CA ALA A 119 3.14 -7.46 7.80
C ALA A 119 4.39 -6.59 7.85
N THR A 120 5.20 -6.75 8.90
CA THR A 120 6.39 -5.92 9.14
C THR A 120 7.43 -6.04 8.04
N SER A 121 7.78 -7.27 7.64
CA SER A 121 8.76 -7.49 6.57
C SER A 121 8.21 -7.05 5.20
N THR A 122 6.94 -7.33 4.91
CA THR A 122 6.27 -6.91 3.67
C THR A 122 6.25 -5.39 3.54
N LEU A 123 5.76 -4.70 4.57
CA LEU A 123 5.65 -3.24 4.55
C LEU A 123 7.02 -2.58 4.51
N THR A 124 8.01 -3.10 5.25
CA THR A 124 9.39 -2.61 5.20
C THR A 124 9.95 -2.74 3.79
N GLY A 125 9.78 -3.88 3.14
CA GLY A 125 10.24 -4.09 1.76
C GLY A 125 9.59 -3.12 0.77
N VAL A 126 8.28 -2.90 0.87
CA VAL A 126 7.55 -1.94 0.03
C VAL A 126 8.04 -0.51 0.26
N LEU A 127 8.15 -0.07 1.52
CA LEU A 127 8.59 1.29 1.85
C LEU A 127 10.04 1.55 1.42
N ASP A 128 10.92 0.57 1.60
CA ASP A 128 12.33 0.63 1.21
C ASP A 128 12.48 0.66 -0.32
N ALA A 129 11.66 -0.09 -1.06
CA ALA A 129 11.57 0.04 -2.51
C ALA A 129 11.12 1.44 -2.94
N ARG A 130 10.05 1.99 -2.34
CA ARG A 130 9.57 3.36 -2.63
C ARG A 130 10.59 4.44 -2.32
N ARG A 131 11.35 4.30 -1.22
CA ARG A 131 12.44 5.23 -0.87
C ARG A 131 13.53 5.28 -1.95
N ARG A 132 13.80 4.17 -2.63
CA ARG A 132 14.83 4.05 -3.68
C ARG A 132 14.38 4.56 -5.04
N GLU A 133 13.08 4.80 -5.26
CA GLU A 133 12.60 5.35 -6.53
C GLU A 133 13.30 6.70 -6.79
N PRO A 134 13.99 6.87 -7.94
CA PRO A 134 14.63 8.14 -8.25
C PRO A 134 13.56 9.21 -8.34
N ARG A 135 13.71 10.27 -7.53
CA ARG A 135 12.89 11.48 -7.68
C ARG A 135 13.15 12.01 -9.08
N VAL A 136 12.17 11.85 -9.99
CA VAL A 136 12.21 12.52 -11.28
C VAL A 136 12.27 14.00 -10.97
N GLY A 137 13.46 14.59 -11.08
CA GLY A 137 13.65 16.02 -10.93
C GLY A 137 12.75 16.70 -11.95
N VAL A 138 11.80 17.49 -11.49
CA VAL A 138 11.09 18.44 -12.33
C VAL A 138 12.18 19.29 -12.97
N ARG A 139 12.48 19.04 -14.24
CA ARG A 139 13.32 19.93 -15.04
C ARG A 139 12.51 21.21 -15.17
N SER A 140 12.83 22.23 -14.37
CA SER A 140 12.46 23.60 -14.70
C SER A 140 13.01 23.85 -16.08
N GLY A 141 12.12 23.88 -17.08
CA GLY A 141 12.47 24.34 -18.41
C GLY A 141 12.93 25.77 -18.29
N THR A 142 14.24 26.00 -18.33
CA THR A 142 14.78 27.29 -18.72
C THR A 142 14.48 27.41 -20.21
N THR A 143 13.34 28.00 -20.56
CA THR A 143 13.21 28.63 -21.88
C THR A 143 14.19 29.80 -21.90
N GLU A 144 15.38 29.56 -22.45
CA GLU A 144 16.16 30.61 -23.09
C GLU A 144 15.30 31.20 -24.21
N THR A 145 14.61 32.29 -23.90
CA THR A 145 14.10 33.21 -24.92
C THR A 145 15.24 34.15 -25.27
N THR A 146 15.99 33.79 -26.30
CA THR A 146 16.74 34.77 -27.11
C THR A 146 15.72 35.47 -28.00
N VAL A 147 15.34 36.69 -27.65
CA VAL A 147 14.71 37.63 -28.60
C VAL A 147 15.44 38.97 -28.48
N GLU A 148 15.93 39.38 -29.63
CA GLU A 148 16.77 40.53 -29.98
C GLU A 148 16.25 41.87 -29.42
N PRO A 149 17.13 42.86 -29.16
CA PRO A 149 16.71 44.19 -28.73
C PRO A 149 16.07 44.95 -29.89
N HIS A 150 14.84 45.40 -29.69
CA HIS A 150 14.13 46.28 -30.62
C HIS A 150 14.68 47.70 -30.47
N GLU A 151 15.31 48.20 -31.53
CA GLU A 151 15.73 49.60 -31.66
C GLU A 151 14.52 50.51 -31.50
N THR A 152 14.61 51.45 -30.57
CA THR A 152 13.67 52.57 -30.43
C THR A 152 14.02 53.65 -31.45
N ASP A 153 13.02 54.00 -32.26
CA ASP A 153 12.94 55.23 -33.05
C ASP A 153 13.45 56.44 -32.25
N GLU A 154 14.48 57.11 -32.76
CA GLU A 154 14.63 58.55 -32.57
C GLU A 154 14.09 59.26 -33.80
N PRO A 155 13.39 60.39 -33.61
CA PRO A 155 13.91 61.57 -34.28
C PRO A 155 13.86 62.80 -33.39
N SER A 156 15.02 63.41 -33.13
CA SER A 156 15.13 64.87 -33.12
C SER A 156 16.56 65.33 -33.38
N ARG A 157 16.67 66.39 -34.19
CA ARG A 157 17.88 66.95 -34.80
C ARG A 157 18.84 67.54 -33.76
N THR A 158 20.17 67.39 -33.95
CA THR A 158 21.16 68.50 -34.17
C THR A 158 22.61 68.00 -34.24
N ASP A 159 23.30 68.45 -35.30
CA ASP A 159 24.71 68.86 -35.47
C ASP A 159 25.96 68.02 -35.10
N ASP A 160 26.86 68.05 -36.10
CA ASP A 160 28.32 68.22 -36.08
C ASP A 160 29.30 67.08 -35.72
N ARG A 161 30.00 66.66 -36.79
CA ARG A 161 31.46 66.56 -36.95
C ARG A 161 32.26 65.44 -36.25
N GLU A 162 32.99 64.74 -37.12
CA GLU A 162 34.39 64.32 -36.98
C GLU A 162 34.70 63.25 -35.91
N ARG A 163 35.65 62.32 -36.03
CA ARG A 163 36.55 61.80 -37.06
C ARG A 163 37.31 60.68 -36.33
N LEU A 164 37.60 59.61 -37.05
CA LEU A 164 38.90 58.91 -37.06
C LEU A 164 39.35 58.09 -35.83
N ARG A 165 39.65 56.82 -36.17
CA ARG A 165 40.92 56.09 -35.92
C ARG A 165 41.12 55.56 -34.49
N SER A 166 41.02 54.25 -34.28
CA SER A 166 41.92 53.15 -34.70
C SER A 166 42.95 52.82 -33.63
N ASP A 167 43.19 51.52 -33.52
CA ASP A 167 44.25 50.84 -32.77
C ASP A 167 44.11 50.88 -31.24
N GLY A 168 44.20 49.77 -30.53
CA GLY A 168 44.91 48.53 -30.87
C GLY A 168 45.81 48.22 -29.68
N GLY A 169 45.70 47.00 -29.14
CA GLY A 169 46.61 46.59 -28.06
C GLY A 169 46.01 45.58 -27.09
N ARG A 170 46.07 44.30 -27.46
CA ARG A 170 46.19 43.22 -26.47
C ARG A 170 47.50 43.45 -25.70
N VAL A 171 47.52 43.22 -24.40
CA VAL A 171 48.36 42.21 -23.71
C VAL A 171 47.80 42.01 -22.29
N ARG A 172 47.57 40.74 -21.92
CA ARG A 172 47.50 40.20 -20.54
C ARG A 172 48.78 39.39 -20.29
N PRO A 173 48.99 38.79 -19.10
CA PRO A 173 48.81 39.24 -17.71
C PRO A 173 50.22 39.27 -17.06
N SER A 174 50.52 39.32 -15.76
CA SER A 174 50.09 38.48 -14.63
C SER A 174 50.89 38.93 -13.41
N GLY A 175 50.30 38.81 -12.22
CA GLY A 175 50.91 39.05 -10.92
C GLY A 175 49.83 39.12 -9.86
#